data_AF-A0A1I5SQ52-F1
#
_entry.id   AF-A0A1I5SQ52-F1
#
_cell.length_a   1.000
_cell.length_b   1.000
_cell.length_c   1.000
_cell.angle_alpha   90.00
_cell.angle_beta   90.00
_cell.angle_gamma   90.00
#
_symmetry.space_group_name_H-M   'P 1'
#
loop_
_entity.id
_entity.type
_entity.pdbx_description
1 polymer ?
#
loop_
_entity_poly.entity_id
_entity_poly.type
_entity_poly.pdbx_seq_one_letter_code
_entity_poly.pdbx_strand_id
1 'polypeptide(L)'
;PEEQTDIFELLHRRRKRSSTIFCSQYTKEGWYEQLGGDDSPLADAILDRIVHDGYVINIVPIDPSKDLSMREVYGLSETDRM
;
A
#
# COMPACT_ATOMS: atom_id res chain seq x y z
N PRO A 1 2.78 8.42 -14.24
CA PRO A 1 3.19 7.47 -15.30
C PRO A 1 4.54 6.79 -15.03
N GLU A 2 5.57 7.57 -14.69
CA GLU A 2 6.92 7.03 -14.39
C GLU A 2 6.91 6.12 -13.16
N GLU A 3 6.34 6.59 -12.05
CA GLU A 3 6.26 5.83 -10.79
C GLU A 3 5.53 4.48 -10.92
N GLN A 4 4.45 4.42 -11.69
CA GLN A 4 3.72 3.16 -11.94
C GLN A 4 4.61 2.16 -12.71
N THR A 5 5.40 2.67 -13.65
CA THR A 5 6.34 1.85 -14.42
C THR A 5 7.44 1.30 -13.51
N ASP A 6 7.99 2.14 -12.63
CA ASP A 6 9.00 1.73 -11.65
C ASP A 6 8.46 0.66 -10.70
N ILE A 7 7.23 0.84 -10.19
CA ILE A 7 6.55 -0.16 -9.36
C ILE A 7 6.40 -1.47 -10.13
N PHE A 8 5.92 -1.41 -11.37
CA PHE A 8 5.74 -2.60 -12.19
C PHE A 8 7.04 -3.35 -12.45
N GLU A 9 8.12 -2.65 -12.79
CA GLU A 9 9.44 -3.24 -13.00
C GLU A 9 10.00 -3.88 -11.73
N LEU A 10 9.88 -3.19 -10.58
CA LEU A 10 10.30 -3.69 -9.28
C LEU A 10 9.56 -4.99 -8.93
N LEU A 11 8.23 -4.99 -9.09
CA LEU A 11 7.39 -6.15 -8.86
C LEU A 11 7.77 -7.31 -9.77
N HIS A 12 7.99 -7.02 -11.05
CA HIS A 12 8.40 -8.03 -12.02
C HIS A 12 9.72 -8.70 -11.62
N ARG A 13 10.72 -7.92 -11.19
CA ARG A 13 12.02 -8.45 -10.75
C ARG A 13 11.95 -9.27 -9.47
N ARG A 14 11.06 -8.93 -8.53
CA ARG A 14 10.91 -9.63 -7.24
C ARG A 14 9.98 -10.84 -7.30
N ARG A 15 9.09 -10.90 -8.30
CA ARG A 15 8.07 -11.94 -8.43
C ARG A 15 8.68 -13.33 -8.40
N LYS A 16 8.13 -14.20 -7.54
CA LYS A 16 8.57 -15.60 -7.32
C LYS A 16 10.05 -15.78 -6.93
N ARG A 17 10.75 -14.70 -6.53
CA ARG A 17 12.14 -14.77 -6.05
C ARG A 17 12.25 -14.48 -4.55
N SER A 18 11.44 -13.55 -4.05
CA SER A 18 11.46 -13.13 -2.65
C SER A 18 10.11 -12.54 -2.24
N SER A 19 9.73 -12.73 -0.98
CA SER A 19 8.56 -12.06 -0.40
C SER A 19 8.72 -10.54 -0.41
N THR A 20 7.61 -9.82 -0.60
CA THR A 20 7.59 -8.34 -0.61
C THR A 20 6.46 -7.87 0.28
N ILE A 21 6.76 -6.92 1.18
CA ILE A 21 5.78 -6.31 2.08
C ILE A 21 5.42 -4.95 1.48
N PHE A 22 4.12 -4.71 1.32
CA PHE A 22 3.58 -3.42 0.89
C PHE A 22 2.82 -2.79 2.05
N CYS A 23 3.03 -1.50 2.25
CA CYS A 23 2.30 -0.69 3.21
C CYS A 23 1.60 0.43 2.44
N SER A 24 0.31 0.62 2.70
CA SER A 24 -0.48 1.68 2.06
C SER A 24 -1.35 2.36 3.11
N GLN A 25 -1.59 3.65 2.92
CA GLN A 25 -2.59 4.40 3.69
C GLN A 25 -4.02 4.09 3.18
N TYR A 26 -4.13 3.56 1.97
CA TYR A 26 -5.40 3.17 1.36
C TYR A 26 -5.62 1.67 1.55
N THR A 27 -6.89 1.29 1.71
CA THR A 27 -7.28 -0.12 1.63
C THR A 27 -7.10 -0.62 0.20
N LYS A 28 -7.12 -1.95 0.03
CA LYS A 28 -6.96 -2.62 -1.27
C LYS A 28 -7.90 -2.04 -2.33
N GLU A 29 -9.12 -1.68 -1.95
CA GLU A 29 -10.15 -1.14 -2.84
C GLU A 29 -9.75 0.23 -3.42
N GLY A 30 -8.97 1.02 -2.67
CA GLY A 30 -8.49 2.32 -3.13
C GLY A 30 -7.27 2.26 -4.04
N TRP A 31 -6.59 1.10 -4.15
CA TRP A 31 -5.31 1.03 -4.87
C TRP A 31 -5.46 1.19 -6.39
N TYR A 32 -6.56 0.71 -6.97
CA TYR A 32 -6.78 0.77 -8.41
C TYR A 32 -6.77 2.20 -8.93
N GLU A 33 -7.59 3.07 -8.32
CA GLU A 33 -7.64 4.50 -8.65
C GLU A 33 -6.29 5.19 -8.45
N GLN A 34 -5.57 4.87 -7.37
CA GLN A 34 -4.25 5.46 -7.11
C GLN A 34 -3.17 5.03 -8.12
N LEU A 35 -3.35 3.87 -8.76
CA LEU A 35 -2.45 3.36 -9.81
C LEU A 35 -2.83 3.83 -11.22
N GLY A 36 -3.80 4.74 -11.35
CA GLY A 36 -4.25 5.31 -12.62
C GLY A 36 -5.58 4.76 -13.14
N GLY A 37 -6.23 3.87 -12.40
CA GLY A 37 -7.58 3.39 -12.66
C GLY A 37 -7.81 2.91 -14.10
N ASP A 38 -9.01 3.21 -14.62
CA ASP A 38 -9.47 2.82 -15.96
C ASP A 38 -8.62 3.40 -17.11
N ASP A 39 -7.86 4.47 -16.85
CA ASP A 39 -6.96 5.09 -17.82
C ASP A 39 -5.59 4.39 -17.91
N SER A 40 -5.35 3.35 -17.11
CA SER A 40 -4.05 2.69 -16.99
C SER A 40 -4.17 1.16 -16.95
N PRO A 41 -3.97 0.47 -18.09
CA PRO A 41 -3.81 -1.00 -18.10
C PRO A 41 -2.66 -1.51 -17.21
N LEU A 42 -1.75 -0.60 -16.84
CA LEU A 42 -0.66 -0.89 -15.92
C LEU A 42 -1.16 -1.06 -14.48
N ALA A 43 -2.25 -0.38 -14.09
CA ALA A 43 -2.88 -0.54 -12.79
C ALA A 43 -3.35 -1.99 -12.57
N ASP A 44 -4.09 -2.54 -13.53
CA ASP A 44 -4.49 -3.95 -13.53
C ASP A 44 -3.28 -4.89 -13.44
N ALA A 45 -2.27 -4.65 -14.28
CA ALA A 45 -1.09 -5.50 -14.33
C ALA A 45 -0.28 -5.49 -13.02
N ILE A 46 -0.23 -4.35 -12.33
CA ILE A 46 0.37 -4.22 -10.99
C ILE A 46 -0.46 -4.98 -9.97
N LEU A 47 -1.77 -4.74 -9.90
CA LEU A 47 -2.65 -5.37 -8.92
C LEU A 47 -2.70 -6.88 -9.08
N ASP A 48 -2.73 -7.40 -10.30
CA ASP A 48 -2.68 -8.84 -10.56
C ASP A 48 -1.45 -9.51 -9.95
N ARG A 49 -0.32 -8.80 -9.90
CA ARG A 49 0.93 -9.33 -9.33
C ARG A 49 0.98 -9.25 -7.80
N ILE A 50 0.29 -8.28 -7.20
CA ILE A 50 0.26 -8.10 -5.74
C ILE A 50 -0.87 -8.93 -5.12
N VAL A 51 -2.08 -8.80 -5.64
CA VAL A 51 -3.31 -9.33 -5.05
C VAL A 51 -3.40 -10.85 -5.21
N HIS A 52 -3.01 -11.39 -6.36
CA HIS A 52 -3.17 -12.83 -6.62
C HIS A 52 -2.24 -13.68 -5.72
N ASP A 53 -1.02 -13.20 -5.46
CA ASP A 53 0.01 -13.95 -4.72
C ASP A 53 0.20 -13.40 -3.28
N GLY A 54 -0.67 -12.49 -2.83
CA GLY A 54 -0.50 -11.71 -1.60
C GLY A 54 -1.54 -11.98 -0.51
N TYR A 55 -1.13 -11.77 0.73
CA TYR A 55 -2.01 -11.75 1.89
C TYR A 55 -2.28 -10.30 2.30
N VAL A 56 -3.55 -9.97 2.51
CA VAL A 56 -3.96 -8.62 2.92
C VAL A 56 -4.26 -8.61 4.41
N ILE A 57 -3.61 -7.71 5.13
CA ILE A 57 -3.86 -7.46 6.55
C ILE A 57 -4.29 -6.00 6.68
N ASN A 58 -5.57 -5.79 6.96
CA ASN A 58 -6.08 -4.45 7.23
C ASN A 58 -5.72 -4.06 8.66
N ILE A 59 -5.01 -2.94 8.81
CA ILE A 59 -4.69 -2.36 10.12
C ILE A 59 -5.88 -1.51 10.52
N VAL A 60 -6.69 -2.02 11.43
CA VAL A 60 -7.87 -1.34 11.97
C VAL A 60 -7.83 -1.38 13.50
N PRO A 61 -8.35 -0.34 14.18
CA PRO A 61 -8.41 -0.33 15.64
C PRO A 61 -9.35 -1.43 16.14
N ILE A 62 -8.93 -2.14 17.21
CA ILE A 62 -9.79 -3.11 17.91
C ILE A 62 -10.97 -2.39 18.58
N ASP A 63 -10.70 -1.21 19.14
CA ASP A 63 -11.67 -0.31 19.73
C ASP A 63 -11.68 1.00 18.92
N PRO A 64 -12.70 1.26 18.09
CA PRO A 64 -12.78 2.48 17.28
C PRO A 64 -12.75 3.77 18.08
N SER A 65 -13.09 3.75 19.38
CA SER A 65 -12.98 4.92 20.26
C SER A 65 -11.54 5.25 20.65
N LYS A 66 -10.59 4.35 20.34
CA LYS A 66 -9.16 4.45 20.66
C LYS A 66 -8.30 4.25 19.43
N ASP A 67 -8.70 4.87 18.32
CA ASP A 67 -7.90 4.92 17.09
C ASP A 67 -6.77 5.95 17.21
N LEU A 68 -5.82 5.63 18.09
CA LEU A 68 -4.66 6.48 18.38
C LEU A 68 -3.46 5.98 17.58
N SER A 69 -2.77 6.89 16.90
CA SER A 69 -1.51 6.57 16.24
C SER A 69 -0.43 6.26 17.29
N MET A 70 0.53 5.40 16.94
CA MET A 70 1.68 5.12 17.82
C MET A 70 2.45 6.39 18.21
N ARG A 71 2.43 7.43 17.37
CA ARG A 71 3.06 8.72 17.67
C ARG A 71 2.37 9.42 18.84
N GLU A 72 1.04 9.45 18.85
CA GLU A 72 0.25 10.00 19.95
C GLU A 72 0.43 9.19 21.24
N VAL A 73 0.51 7.86 21.13
CA VAL A 73 0.79 6.97 22.27
C VAL A 73 2.13 7.31 22.94
N TYR A 74 3.15 7.67 22.15
CA TYR A 74 4.46 8.09 22.67
C TYR A 74 4.59 9.60 22.94
N GLY A 75 3.51 10.38 22.79
CA GLY A 75 3.51 11.83 23.05
C GLY A 75 4.33 12.66 22.06
N LEU A 76 4.56 12.16 20.84
CA LEU A 76 5.25 12.90 19.78
C LEU A 76 4.33 13.96 19.18
N SER A 77 4.80 15.20 19.07
CA SER A 77 4.00 16.34 18.62
C SER A 77 3.93 16.41 17.09
N GLU A 78 2.99 17.21 16.56
CA GLU A 78 2.96 17.51 15.13
C GLU A 78 4.21 18.25 14.65
N THR A 79 4.90 18.97 15.55
CA THR A 79 6.15 19.68 15.25
C THR A 79 7.33 18.73 14.97
N ASP A 80 7.23 17.47 15.42
CA ASP A 80 8.22 16.42 15.18
C ASP A 80 7.96 15.63 13.87
N ARG A 81 7.05 16.11 13.01
CA ARG A 81 6.82 15.54 11.68
C ARG A 81 7.93 16.05 10.74
N MET A 82 8.78 15.12 10.27
CA MET A 82 9.74 15.38 9.18
C MET A 82 9.03 15.60 7.86
#